data_AF-A0A836C895-F1
#
_entry.id   AF-A0A836C895-F1
#
_cell.length_a   1.000
_cell.length_b   1.000
_cell.length_c   1.000
_cell.angle_alpha   90.00
_cell.angle_beta   90.00
_cell.angle_gamma   90.00
#
_symmetry.space_group_name_H-M   'P 1'
#
loop_
_entity.id
_entity.type
_entity.pdbx_description
1 polymer ?
#
loop_
_entity_poly.entity_id
_entity_poly.type
_entity_poly.pdbx_seq_one_letter_code
_entity_poly.pdbx_strand_id
1 'polypeptide(L)'
;MASTLVHPKTLIVTNTVDPASVVMKDAVLARQGWTPMQGGTQHRELPMRAWEHRAGNIWMVCLEDSMIRADNIDEAFTSSHGVSSLTDVIFLSRHAAASGKPSLTCHPIGLPNPTCEPVSGGVPGKCPPPNPRMASCLRELAVATEAAGLSSEFEVTFETTHHGPWLQTPAMFCEIGSTEEHWGRRDAAEVWANVLENLLRLGSTPPAAAAAAAAAAAPSPAAASAAAAAPAAAAAAASSPPPAAAAAAAAAAAAAPRLSDADRRHWCELTAAERAAAPVFISLGGGHYAPKAGDLARKPGVFAGHMLANYAFDWGEGGGWRTAVAEAVAVTRSAMPGCRLAALVDKKAFKAAQKREVESLLEELAVRVEYKREGVIAAAKAAANAEGVGDAETRVVEAAAAAT
;
A
#
# COMPACT_ATOMS: atom_id res chain seq x y z
N MET A 1 1.58 -25.55 -19.03
CA MET A 1 2.65 -25.43 -18.02
C MET A 1 1.99 -25.00 -16.73
N ALA A 2 2.16 -25.73 -15.63
CA ALA A 2 1.64 -25.31 -14.34
C ALA A 2 2.25 -23.95 -13.99
N SER A 3 1.42 -22.92 -13.85
CA SER A 3 1.85 -21.61 -13.40
C SER A 3 2.41 -21.80 -12.00
N THR A 4 3.72 -21.67 -11.83
CA THR A 4 4.34 -21.50 -10.52
C THR A 4 3.74 -20.23 -9.93
N LEU A 5 2.90 -20.39 -8.90
CA LEU A 5 2.33 -19.26 -8.16
C LEU A 5 3.48 -18.40 -7.67
N VAL A 6 3.56 -17.16 -8.15
CA VAL A 6 4.54 -16.19 -7.68
C VAL A 6 4.04 -15.68 -6.33
N HIS A 7 4.70 -16.10 -5.26
CA HIS A 7 4.41 -15.57 -3.93
C HIS A 7 4.96 -14.14 -3.81
N PRO A 8 4.14 -13.16 -3.38
CA PRO A 8 4.62 -11.80 -3.16
C PRO A 8 5.76 -11.78 -2.13
N LYS A 9 6.79 -10.99 -2.41
CA LYS A 9 7.92 -10.73 -1.50
C LYS A 9 7.82 -9.28 -1.01
N THR A 10 7.49 -9.08 0.27
CA THR A 10 7.15 -7.74 0.79
C THR A 10 8.19 -7.24 1.78
N LEU A 11 8.60 -5.98 1.65
CA LEU A 11 9.39 -5.28 2.65
C LEU A 11 8.52 -4.24 3.37
N ILE A 12 8.46 -4.32 4.70
CA ILE A 12 7.86 -3.28 5.55
C ILE A 12 8.98 -2.36 6.03
N VAL A 13 8.82 -1.05 5.84
CA VAL A 13 9.80 -0.04 6.26
C VAL A 13 9.22 0.80 7.39
N THR A 14 9.99 0.95 8.45
CA THR A 14 9.66 1.71 9.65
C THR A 14 10.87 2.56 10.06
N ASN A 15 10.73 3.46 11.01
CA ASN A 15 11.88 4.14 11.63
C ASN A 15 11.70 4.39 13.13
N THR A 16 12.74 4.93 13.77
CA THR A 16 12.77 5.24 15.21
C THR A 16 12.35 6.66 15.55
N VAL A 17 12.31 7.56 14.56
CA VAL A 17 12.11 9.01 14.77
C VAL A 17 10.66 9.44 14.60
N ASP A 18 9.81 8.57 14.04
CA ASP A 18 8.38 8.81 13.84
C ASP A 18 7.56 8.03 14.90
N PRO A 19 6.81 8.73 15.79
CA PRO A 19 6.01 8.07 16.82
C PRO A 19 4.99 7.08 16.26
N ALA A 20 4.36 7.36 15.12
CA ALA A 20 3.41 6.44 14.48
C ALA A 20 4.11 5.20 13.95
N SER A 21 5.25 5.39 13.30
CA SER A 21 6.08 4.28 12.82
C SER A 21 6.50 3.35 13.96
N VAL A 22 6.92 3.91 15.09
CA VAL A 22 7.31 3.15 16.28
C VAL A 22 6.16 2.30 16.81
N VAL A 23 4.98 2.88 17.04
CA VAL A 23 3.85 2.13 17.60
C VAL A 23 3.30 1.09 16.62
N MET A 24 3.28 1.40 15.31
CA MET A 24 2.86 0.47 14.26
C MET A 24 3.84 -0.71 14.13
N LYS A 25 5.15 -0.44 14.13
CA LYS A 25 6.21 -1.46 14.15
C LYS A 25 6.02 -2.41 15.33
N ASP A 26 5.83 -1.87 16.53
CA ASP A 26 5.66 -2.68 17.74
C ASP A 26 4.38 -3.51 17.72
N ALA A 27 3.28 -2.99 17.17
CA ALA A 27 2.03 -3.73 17.00
C ALA A 27 2.16 -4.88 15.98
N VAL A 28 2.89 -4.68 14.88
CA VAL A 28 3.13 -5.71 13.86
C VAL A 28 4.12 -6.77 14.37
N LEU A 29 5.21 -6.37 15.03
CA LEU A 29 6.19 -7.32 15.59
C LEU A 29 5.63 -8.14 16.77
N ALA A 30 4.58 -7.65 17.44
CA ALA A 30 3.87 -8.41 18.46
C ALA A 30 3.07 -9.60 17.88
N ARG A 31 2.87 -9.64 16.55
CA ARG A 31 2.29 -10.80 15.87
C ARG A 31 3.30 -11.95 15.84
N GLN A 32 2.80 -13.18 15.87
CA GLN A 32 3.70 -14.34 15.92
C GLN A 32 4.45 -14.53 14.59
N GLY A 33 5.69 -15.01 14.68
CA GLY A 33 6.45 -15.44 13.50
C GLY A 33 7.58 -14.52 13.07
N TRP A 34 7.81 -13.40 13.76
CA TRP A 34 8.97 -12.53 13.50
C TRP A 34 10.22 -13.01 14.24
N THR A 35 11.36 -12.97 13.58
CA THR A 35 12.68 -13.23 14.17
C THR A 35 13.65 -12.12 13.74
N PRO A 36 14.43 -11.55 14.67
CA PRO A 36 15.47 -10.58 14.31
C PRO A 36 16.51 -11.21 13.38
N MET A 37 16.86 -10.50 12.31
CA MET A 37 17.91 -10.93 11.40
C MET A 37 19.27 -10.55 11.97
N GLN A 38 20.27 -11.43 11.81
CA GLN A 38 21.65 -11.13 12.18
C GLN A 38 22.39 -10.45 11.01
N GLY A 39 23.38 -9.63 11.33
CA GLY A 39 24.16 -8.86 10.38
C GLY A 39 23.94 -7.35 10.54
N GLY A 40 25.01 -6.58 10.52
CA GLY A 40 24.92 -5.12 10.49
C GLY A 40 24.44 -4.69 9.12
N THR A 41 23.20 -4.26 9.01
CA THR A 41 22.69 -3.68 7.76
C THR A 41 22.65 -2.17 7.89
N GLN A 42 22.91 -1.49 6.79
CA GLN A 42 22.98 -0.04 6.76
C GLN A 42 22.21 0.50 5.57
N HIS A 43 21.58 1.65 5.76
CA HIS A 43 21.10 2.50 4.68
C HIS A 43 21.74 3.87 4.89
N ARG A 44 22.45 4.37 3.86
CA ARG A 44 23.21 5.64 3.93
C ARG A 44 24.11 5.75 5.17
N GLU A 45 24.89 4.69 5.42
CA GLU A 45 25.83 4.58 6.53
C GLU A 45 25.21 4.50 7.94
N LEU A 46 23.88 4.67 8.06
CA LEU A 46 23.17 4.51 9.33
C LEU A 46 22.70 3.07 9.51
N PRO A 47 22.75 2.55 10.75
CA PRO A 47 22.32 1.18 11.02
C PRO A 47 20.82 1.03 10.77
N MET A 48 20.48 -0.15 10.26
CA MET A 48 19.12 -0.59 10.02
C MET A 48 18.93 -1.92 10.74
N ARG A 49 17.92 -2.01 11.60
CA ARG A 49 17.52 -3.27 12.21
C ARG A 49 16.56 -3.98 11.28
N ALA A 50 16.69 -5.29 11.14
CA ALA A 50 15.86 -6.09 10.26
C ALA A 50 15.23 -7.29 10.99
N TRP A 51 14.04 -7.68 10.55
CA TRP A 51 13.32 -8.88 10.99
C TRP A 51 12.82 -9.63 9.77
N GLU A 52 12.81 -10.95 9.87
CA GLU A 52 12.15 -11.81 8.91
C GLU A 52 10.94 -12.48 9.55
N HIS A 53 9.91 -12.69 8.75
CA HIS A 53 8.74 -13.44 9.17
C HIS A 53 8.85 -14.90 8.71
N ARG A 54 8.35 -15.85 9.52
CA ARG A 54 8.35 -17.31 9.27
C ARG A 54 7.73 -17.75 7.94
N ALA A 55 6.97 -16.87 7.28
CA ALA A 55 6.43 -17.09 5.95
C ALA A 55 7.53 -17.13 4.87
N GLY A 56 8.73 -16.58 5.15
CA GLY A 56 9.91 -16.66 4.29
C GLY A 56 9.90 -15.70 3.10
N ASN A 57 8.91 -14.81 3.03
CA ASN A 57 8.70 -13.85 1.93
C ASN A 57 8.31 -12.45 2.43
N ILE A 58 8.44 -12.17 3.72
CA ILE A 58 8.06 -10.91 4.33
C ILE A 58 9.15 -10.50 5.30
N TRP A 59 9.62 -9.27 5.16
CA TRP A 59 10.65 -8.68 5.99
C TRP A 59 10.20 -7.33 6.51
N MET A 60 10.82 -6.91 7.61
CA MET A 60 10.65 -5.58 8.16
C MET A 60 12.02 -4.98 8.43
N VAL A 61 12.17 -3.69 8.13
CA VAL A 61 13.33 -2.89 8.50
C VAL A 61 12.93 -1.68 9.34
N CYS A 62 13.80 -1.29 10.26
CA CYS A 62 13.66 -0.10 11.09
C CYS A 62 14.90 0.77 10.91
N LEU A 63 14.70 1.93 10.28
CA LEU A 63 15.71 2.94 10.03
C LEU A 63 15.90 3.84 11.26
N GLU A 64 17.06 4.47 11.37
CA GLU A 64 17.32 5.52 12.36
C GLU A 64 17.16 6.94 11.79
N ASP A 65 16.64 7.06 10.58
CA ASP A 65 16.42 8.32 9.86
C ASP A 65 15.04 8.38 9.17
N SER A 66 14.77 9.50 8.50
CA SER A 66 13.54 9.82 7.78
C SER A 66 13.26 8.87 6.60
N MET A 67 12.09 8.23 6.62
CA MET A 67 11.64 7.34 5.53
C MET A 67 11.36 8.08 4.22
N ILE A 68 10.83 9.31 4.27
CA ILE A 68 10.53 10.09 3.05
C ILE A 68 11.81 10.46 2.27
N ARG A 69 12.97 10.38 2.91
CA ARG A 69 14.28 10.57 2.27
C ARG A 69 14.98 9.26 1.98
N ALA A 70 14.45 8.09 2.34
CA ALA A 70 15.14 6.81 2.22
C ALA A 70 15.18 6.25 0.79
N ASP A 71 15.73 7.00 -0.17
CA ASP A 71 15.80 6.54 -1.58
C ASP A 71 16.59 5.24 -1.70
N ASN A 72 16.13 4.35 -2.59
CA ASN A 72 16.69 3.04 -2.89
C ASN A 72 16.82 2.11 -1.68
N ILE A 73 15.91 2.24 -0.70
CA ILE A 73 15.86 1.37 0.48
C ILE A 73 15.61 -0.10 0.13
N ASP A 74 14.83 -0.35 -0.93
CA ASP A 74 14.60 -1.67 -1.48
C ASP A 74 15.90 -2.33 -1.96
N GLU A 75 16.71 -1.61 -2.76
CA GLU A 75 17.99 -2.09 -3.26
C GLU A 75 19.00 -2.36 -2.14
N ALA A 76 19.07 -1.43 -1.17
CA ALA A 76 19.93 -1.58 0.01
C ALA A 76 19.56 -2.84 0.79
N PHE A 77 18.27 -3.05 1.07
CA PHE A 77 17.79 -4.23 1.75
C PHE A 77 18.10 -5.52 0.98
N THR A 78 17.77 -5.58 -0.31
CA THR A 78 17.99 -6.78 -1.13
C THR A 78 19.46 -7.15 -1.22
N SER A 79 20.34 -6.16 -1.35
CA SER A 79 21.78 -6.38 -1.46
C SER A 79 22.38 -6.88 -0.14
N SER A 80 21.97 -6.32 1.00
CA SER A 80 22.50 -6.73 2.31
C SER A 80 22.01 -8.12 2.77
N HIS A 81 20.85 -8.59 2.28
CA HIS A 81 20.22 -9.82 2.77
C HIS A 81 20.11 -10.93 1.71
N GLY A 82 20.69 -10.74 0.52
CA GLY A 82 20.65 -11.75 -0.55
C GLY A 82 19.25 -12.06 -1.07
N VAL A 83 18.31 -11.12 -0.94
CA VAL A 83 16.94 -11.25 -1.45
C VAL A 83 16.94 -10.86 -2.92
N SER A 84 16.59 -11.78 -3.81
CA SER A 84 16.74 -11.57 -5.26
C SER A 84 15.86 -10.45 -5.84
N SER A 85 14.68 -10.24 -5.28
CA SER A 85 13.75 -9.18 -5.67
C SER A 85 12.65 -9.01 -4.63
N LEU A 86 12.07 -7.81 -4.59
CA LEU A 86 10.84 -7.51 -3.87
C LEU A 86 9.69 -7.35 -4.87
N THR A 87 8.49 -7.68 -4.42
CA THR A 87 7.24 -7.45 -5.15
C THR A 87 6.63 -6.11 -4.77
N ASP A 88 6.74 -5.75 -3.49
CA ASP A 88 6.20 -4.50 -2.98
C ASP A 88 6.88 -4.04 -1.68
N VAL A 89 6.78 -2.74 -1.40
CA VAL A 89 7.25 -2.07 -0.18
C VAL A 89 6.08 -1.36 0.49
N ILE A 90 6.02 -1.42 1.82
CA ILE A 90 5.01 -0.76 2.64
C ILE A 90 5.72 0.06 3.70
N PHE A 91 5.52 1.38 3.68
CA PHE A 91 6.04 2.28 4.71
C PHE A 91 4.99 2.52 5.79
N LEU A 92 5.37 2.42 7.06
CA LEU A 92 4.49 2.72 8.19
C LEU A 92 4.93 4.04 8.82
N SER A 93 4.11 5.08 8.73
CA SER A 93 4.50 6.48 8.98
C SER A 93 3.40 7.27 9.67
N ARG A 94 3.70 8.50 10.09
CA ARG A 94 2.69 9.49 10.45
C ARG A 94 2.22 10.27 9.24
N HIS A 95 0.95 10.66 9.28
CA HIS A 95 0.40 11.73 8.47
C HIS A 95 0.35 13.02 9.30
N ALA A 96 0.75 14.16 8.71
CA ALA A 96 0.67 15.46 9.36
C ALA A 96 -0.16 16.43 8.50
N ALA A 97 -1.30 16.89 9.03
CA ALA A 97 -2.19 17.79 8.30
C ALA A 97 -2.56 19.03 9.11
N ALA A 98 -2.50 20.21 8.47
CA ALA A 98 -2.90 21.48 9.08
C ALA A 98 -4.36 21.49 9.54
N SER A 99 -5.23 20.67 8.94
CA SER A 99 -6.63 20.53 9.37
C SER A 99 -6.80 19.90 10.76
N GLY A 100 -5.78 19.18 11.24
CA GLY A 100 -5.85 18.41 12.50
C GLY A 100 -6.82 17.23 12.50
N LYS A 101 -7.54 16.98 11.40
CA LYS A 101 -8.56 15.93 11.32
C LYS A 101 -7.91 14.54 11.53
N PRO A 102 -8.37 13.74 12.49
CA PRO A 102 -7.85 12.39 12.69
C PRO A 102 -8.13 11.51 11.47
N SER A 103 -7.11 10.81 10.97
CA SER A 103 -7.25 9.97 9.79
C SER A 103 -6.32 8.77 9.80
N LEU A 104 -6.78 7.68 9.20
CA LEU A 104 -5.94 6.54 8.86
C LEU A 104 -5.88 6.47 7.33
N THR A 105 -4.68 6.58 6.79
CA THR A 105 -4.51 6.81 5.36
C THR A 105 -3.56 5.82 4.72
N CYS A 106 -3.73 5.62 3.42
CA CYS A 106 -2.67 5.05 2.60
C CYS A 106 -2.58 5.80 1.28
N HIS A 107 -1.41 5.82 0.66
CA HIS A 107 -1.24 6.54 -0.60
C HIS A 107 -0.02 6.05 -1.37
N PRO A 108 -0.01 6.25 -2.70
CA PRO A 108 1.19 6.06 -3.50
C PRO A 108 2.14 7.23 -3.27
N ILE A 109 3.43 7.00 -3.45
CA ILE A 109 4.48 8.02 -3.28
C ILE A 109 5.00 8.52 -4.62
N GLY A 110 5.69 9.64 -4.59
CA GLY A 110 6.37 10.21 -5.75
C GLY A 110 6.13 11.71 -5.90
N LEU A 111 6.96 12.31 -6.75
CA LEU A 111 6.87 13.71 -7.14
C LEU A 111 6.51 13.79 -8.62
N PRO A 112 5.22 13.69 -8.97
CA PRO A 112 4.81 13.54 -10.37
C PRO A 112 5.14 14.77 -11.22
N ASN A 113 5.18 15.97 -10.62
CA ASN A 113 5.53 17.19 -11.34
C ASN A 113 7.07 17.34 -11.46
N PRO A 114 7.66 17.37 -12.68
CA PRO A 114 9.09 17.59 -12.88
C PRO A 114 9.61 18.95 -12.40
N THR A 115 8.74 19.94 -12.19
CA THR A 115 9.13 21.29 -11.79
C THR A 115 9.06 21.52 -10.28
N CYS A 116 8.60 20.54 -9.49
CA CYS A 116 8.48 20.72 -8.05
C CYS A 116 9.82 20.62 -7.32
N GLU A 117 9.96 21.36 -6.23
CA GLU A 117 11.10 21.19 -5.33
C GLU A 117 10.92 19.94 -4.44
N PRO A 118 11.94 19.06 -4.33
CA PRO A 118 11.86 17.82 -3.56
C PRO A 118 12.06 18.04 -2.04
N VAL A 119 11.31 18.98 -1.46
CA VAL A 119 11.43 19.36 -0.03
C VAL A 119 11.25 18.16 0.89
N SER A 120 10.29 17.28 0.56
CA SER A 120 9.97 16.05 1.31
C SER A 120 10.56 14.79 0.67
N GLY A 121 11.72 14.91 0.02
CA GLY A 121 12.42 13.78 -0.61
C GLY A 121 11.80 13.30 -1.92
N GLY A 122 12.43 12.29 -2.54
CA GLY A 122 12.06 11.78 -3.86
C GLY A 122 12.70 12.56 -5.01
N VAL A 123 12.33 12.19 -6.23
CA VAL A 123 12.90 12.76 -7.48
C VAL A 123 11.80 13.45 -8.27
N PRO A 124 11.92 14.75 -8.59
CA PRO A 124 10.91 15.46 -9.39
C PRO A 124 10.67 14.80 -10.75
N GLY A 125 9.39 14.71 -11.14
CA GLY A 125 8.95 14.06 -12.37
C GLY A 125 8.96 12.54 -12.31
N LYS A 126 9.14 11.95 -11.12
CA LYS A 126 9.26 10.52 -10.92
C LYS A 126 8.35 10.01 -9.82
N CYS A 127 7.75 8.84 -10.07
CA CYS A 127 6.93 8.15 -9.08
C CYS A 127 7.32 6.68 -8.99
N PRO A 128 7.64 6.14 -7.80
CA PRO A 128 7.68 4.71 -7.61
C PRO A 128 6.36 4.07 -8.08
N PRO A 129 6.37 2.86 -8.67
CA PRO A 129 5.14 2.20 -9.05
C PRO A 129 4.18 2.08 -7.84
N PRO A 130 2.86 2.22 -8.01
CA PRO A 130 1.93 2.18 -6.88
C PRO A 130 1.79 0.75 -6.36
N ASN A 131 1.74 0.57 -5.03
CA ASN A 131 1.53 -0.76 -4.44
C ASN A 131 0.17 -1.35 -4.90
N PRO A 132 0.14 -2.53 -5.54
CA PRO A 132 -1.11 -3.13 -6.01
C PRO A 132 -2.11 -3.48 -4.90
N ARG A 133 -1.71 -3.44 -3.63
CA ARG A 133 -2.60 -3.65 -2.48
C ARG A 133 -3.33 -2.40 -2.03
N MET A 134 -3.07 -1.21 -2.56
CA MET A 134 -3.67 0.04 -2.03
C MET A 134 -5.19 -0.03 -1.88
N ALA A 135 -5.90 -0.54 -2.89
CA ALA A 135 -7.36 -0.60 -2.84
C ALA A 135 -7.87 -1.66 -1.84
N SER A 136 -7.23 -2.83 -1.74
CA SER A 136 -7.57 -3.84 -0.73
C SER A 136 -7.20 -3.38 0.68
N CYS A 137 -6.11 -2.62 0.81
CA CYS A 137 -5.68 -1.96 2.04
C CYS A 137 -6.73 -0.99 2.55
N LEU A 138 -7.24 -0.10 1.70
CA LEU A 138 -8.31 0.83 2.08
C LEU A 138 -9.60 0.10 2.50
N ARG A 139 -9.94 -1.01 1.84
CA ARG A 139 -11.11 -1.83 2.18
C ARG A 139 -10.94 -2.52 3.54
N GLU A 140 -9.82 -3.20 3.77
CA GLU A 140 -9.50 -3.85 5.05
C GLU A 140 -9.44 -2.82 6.18
N LEU A 141 -8.77 -1.68 5.95
CA LEU A 141 -8.66 -0.61 6.92
C LEU A 141 -10.04 -0.11 7.37
N ALA A 142 -10.96 0.11 6.43
CA ALA A 142 -12.30 0.55 6.75
C ALA A 142 -13.07 -0.44 7.64
N VAL A 143 -12.96 -1.74 7.35
CA VAL A 143 -13.61 -2.79 8.13
C VAL A 143 -12.98 -2.91 9.52
N ALA A 144 -11.65 -2.87 9.60
CA ALA A 144 -10.91 -2.97 10.85
C ALA A 144 -11.13 -1.74 11.76
N THR A 145 -11.17 -0.53 11.19
CA THR A 145 -11.46 0.71 11.92
C THR A 145 -12.88 0.73 12.48
N GLU A 146 -13.87 0.30 11.70
CA GLU A 146 -15.26 0.15 12.17
C GLU A 146 -15.36 -0.87 13.31
N ALA A 147 -14.76 -2.05 13.14
CA ALA A 147 -14.78 -3.10 14.15
C ALA A 147 -14.05 -2.70 15.45
N ALA A 148 -13.01 -1.87 15.35
CA ALA A 148 -12.34 -1.29 16.52
C ALA A 148 -13.13 -0.18 17.22
N GLY A 149 -14.26 0.26 16.67
CA GLY A 149 -15.04 1.39 17.19
C GLY A 149 -14.35 2.75 16.98
N LEU A 150 -13.41 2.84 16.03
CA LEU A 150 -12.63 4.05 15.76
C LEU A 150 -13.17 4.89 14.60
N SER A 151 -14.20 4.42 13.89
CA SER A 151 -14.75 5.09 12.69
C SER A 151 -15.46 6.41 12.98
N SER A 152 -15.89 6.66 14.22
CA SER A 152 -16.43 7.96 14.65
C SER A 152 -15.36 9.03 14.84
N GLU A 153 -14.09 8.62 15.00
CA GLU A 153 -12.95 9.51 15.26
C GLU A 153 -12.06 9.63 14.02
N PHE A 154 -11.63 8.49 13.47
CA PHE A 154 -10.68 8.43 12.36
C PHE A 154 -11.38 8.33 11.01
N GLU A 155 -11.10 9.28 10.13
CA GLU A 155 -11.46 9.14 8.72
C GLU A 155 -10.52 8.16 8.01
N VAL A 156 -11.09 7.13 7.40
CA VAL A 156 -10.35 6.22 6.52
C VAL A 156 -10.37 6.76 5.10
N THR A 157 -9.23 7.20 4.58
CA THR A 157 -9.14 7.83 3.25
C THR A 157 -7.82 7.55 2.56
N PHE A 158 -7.80 7.72 1.23
CA PHE A 158 -6.53 7.87 0.54
C PHE A 158 -5.96 9.27 0.71
N GLU A 159 -4.68 9.41 0.37
CA GLU A 159 -4.08 10.67 -0.04
C GLU A 159 -3.60 10.58 -1.49
N THR A 160 -3.39 11.74 -2.10
CA THR A 160 -2.85 11.85 -3.47
C THR A 160 -1.36 11.53 -3.51
N THR A 161 -0.83 11.21 -4.70
CA THR A 161 0.61 10.95 -4.88
C THR A 161 1.44 12.15 -4.44
N HIS A 162 2.32 11.96 -3.45
CA HIS A 162 3.21 12.99 -2.97
C HIS A 162 4.43 12.43 -2.23
N HIS A 163 5.42 13.30 -2.05
CA HIS A 163 6.69 13.11 -1.35
C HIS A 163 7.52 11.87 -1.75
N GLY A 164 8.71 11.74 -1.17
CA GLY A 164 9.60 10.59 -1.39
C GLY A 164 9.25 9.38 -0.50
N PRO A 165 10.11 8.36 -0.47
CA PRO A 165 11.38 8.26 -1.19
C PRO A 165 11.21 7.86 -2.66
N TRP A 166 12.31 7.80 -3.38
CA TRP A 166 12.42 7.17 -4.70
C TRP A 166 12.87 5.71 -4.56
N LEU A 167 12.17 4.80 -5.26
CA LEU A 167 12.53 3.40 -5.42
C LEU A 167 11.87 2.82 -6.66
N GLN A 168 12.38 1.68 -7.13
CA GLN A 168 11.84 0.99 -8.32
C GLN A 168 10.75 -0.02 -7.96
N THR A 169 10.75 -0.54 -6.74
CA THR A 169 9.75 -1.51 -6.28
C THR A 169 8.39 -0.83 -6.01
N PRO A 170 7.25 -1.46 -6.35
CA PRO A 170 5.94 -0.92 -6.04
C PRO A 170 5.77 -0.55 -4.56
N ALA A 171 5.26 0.64 -4.25
CA ALA A 171 5.30 1.19 -2.90
C ALA A 171 4.01 1.92 -2.50
N MET A 172 3.73 1.92 -1.19
CA MET A 172 2.73 2.78 -0.57
C MET A 172 3.15 3.16 0.85
N PHE A 173 2.65 4.29 1.32
CA PHE A 173 2.63 4.64 2.73
C PHE A 173 1.29 4.21 3.35
N CYS A 174 1.34 3.82 4.62
CA CYS A 174 0.21 3.52 5.49
C CYS A 174 0.42 4.31 6.79
N GLU A 175 -0.54 5.16 7.15
CA GLU A 175 -0.27 6.21 8.12
C GLU A 175 -1.33 6.37 9.21
N ILE A 176 -0.87 6.95 10.33
CA ILE A 176 -1.72 7.45 11.42
C ILE A 176 -1.59 8.98 11.45
N GLY A 177 -2.71 9.67 11.36
CA GLY A 177 -2.77 11.13 11.38
C GLY A 177 -3.80 11.70 12.34
N SER A 178 -3.80 13.01 12.58
CA SER A 178 -2.99 14.00 11.84
C SER A 178 -2.11 14.88 12.74
N THR A 179 -2.06 14.60 14.03
CA THR A 179 -1.34 15.41 15.04
C THR A 179 -0.60 14.52 16.04
N GLU A 180 0.24 15.13 16.88
CA GLU A 180 0.97 14.45 17.96
C GLU A 180 0.07 13.62 18.89
N GLU A 181 -1.17 14.06 19.12
CA GLU A 181 -2.16 13.33 19.92
C GLU A 181 -2.57 11.98 19.29
N HIS A 182 -2.46 11.87 17.97
CA HIS A 182 -2.87 10.70 17.20
C HIS A 182 -1.70 9.77 16.90
N TRP A 183 -0.51 10.30 16.61
CA TRP A 183 0.60 9.49 16.10
C TRP A 183 0.98 8.35 17.06
N GLY A 184 0.93 8.55 18.37
CA GLY A 184 1.21 7.52 19.37
C GLY A 184 0.05 6.56 19.70
N ARG A 185 -1.10 6.65 19.01
CA ARG A 185 -2.31 5.87 19.34
C ARG A 185 -2.10 4.37 19.11
N ARG A 186 -1.93 3.62 20.20
CA ARG A 186 -1.71 2.16 20.14
C ARG A 186 -2.90 1.40 19.55
N ASP A 187 -4.13 1.80 19.84
CA ASP A 187 -5.35 1.22 19.25
C ASP A 187 -5.39 1.39 17.72
N ALA A 188 -5.03 2.57 17.19
CA ALA A 188 -4.88 2.79 15.75
C ALA A 188 -3.74 1.93 15.14
N ALA A 189 -2.62 1.78 15.86
CA ALA A 189 -1.54 0.90 15.44
C ALA A 189 -1.95 -0.58 15.38
N GLU A 190 -2.80 -1.04 16.31
CA GLU A 190 -3.34 -2.40 16.31
C GLU A 190 -4.33 -2.64 15.16
N VAL A 191 -5.11 -1.63 14.77
CA VAL A 191 -5.91 -1.67 13.54
C VAL A 191 -5.00 -1.91 12.33
N TRP A 192 -3.92 -1.15 12.19
CA TRP A 192 -2.96 -1.35 11.11
C TRP A 192 -2.27 -2.72 11.16
N ALA A 193 -1.91 -3.20 12.34
CA ALA A 193 -1.33 -4.53 12.49
C ALA A 193 -2.29 -5.64 12.02
N ASN A 194 -3.59 -5.51 12.32
CA ASN A 194 -4.63 -6.43 11.83
C ASN A 194 -4.79 -6.34 10.30
N VAL A 195 -4.79 -5.14 9.73
CA VAL A 195 -4.84 -4.94 8.27
C VAL A 195 -3.65 -5.64 7.59
N LEU A 196 -2.43 -5.42 8.08
CA LEU A 196 -1.23 -6.03 7.50
C LEU A 196 -1.20 -7.54 7.71
N GLU A 197 -1.63 -8.05 8.87
CA GLU A 197 -1.79 -9.48 9.13
C GLU A 197 -2.73 -10.13 8.11
N ASN A 198 -3.86 -9.48 7.79
CA ASN A 198 -4.83 -9.97 6.81
C ASN A 198 -4.32 -9.90 5.38
N LEU A 199 -3.73 -8.77 4.95
CA LEU A 199 -3.25 -8.56 3.58
C LEU A 199 -2.03 -9.41 3.25
N LEU A 200 -1.09 -9.52 4.19
CA LEU A 200 0.16 -10.26 4.02
C LEU A 200 0.05 -11.72 4.47
N ARG A 201 -1.09 -12.12 5.05
CA ARG A 201 -1.36 -13.49 5.52
C ARG A 201 -0.33 -14.00 6.53
N LEU A 202 0.08 -13.15 7.48
CA LEU A 202 1.10 -13.47 8.51
C LEU A 202 0.70 -14.69 9.38
N GLY A 203 -0.59 -14.93 9.58
CA GLY A 203 -1.10 -16.11 10.29
C GLY A 203 -1.02 -17.43 9.52
N SER A 204 -0.75 -17.42 8.20
CA SER A 204 -0.71 -18.62 7.38
C SER A 204 0.65 -19.35 7.45
N THR A 205 0.63 -20.68 7.44
CA THR A 205 1.85 -21.49 7.28
C THR A 205 2.35 -21.35 5.84
N PRO A 206 3.67 -21.21 5.61
CA PRO A 206 4.19 -21.13 4.24
C PRO A 206 3.79 -22.37 3.41
N PRO A 207 3.52 -22.23 2.11
CA PRO A 207 3.39 -23.39 1.23
C PRO A 207 4.69 -24.21 1.28
N ALA A 208 4.54 -25.54 1.29
CA ALA A 208 5.56 -26.53 1.64
C ALA A 208 6.94 -26.37 0.95
N ALA A 209 7.01 -25.66 -0.18
CA ALA A 209 8.24 -25.40 -0.91
C ALA A 209 9.20 -24.41 -0.20
N ALA A 210 8.70 -23.43 0.56
CA ALA A 210 9.55 -22.46 1.27
C ALA A 210 10.13 -23.03 2.58
N ALA A 211 9.41 -23.95 3.22
CA ALA A 211 9.85 -24.61 4.45
C ALA A 211 11.12 -25.47 4.23
N ALA A 212 11.26 -26.06 3.03
CA ALA A 212 12.42 -26.88 2.69
C ALA A 212 13.72 -26.08 2.52
N ALA A 213 13.63 -24.82 2.08
CA ALA A 213 14.80 -23.95 1.92
C ALA A 213 15.28 -23.36 3.26
N ALA A 214 14.35 -23.00 4.15
CA ALA A 214 14.68 -22.47 5.47
C ALA A 214 15.29 -23.53 6.41
N ALA A 215 14.85 -24.79 6.30
CA ALA A 215 15.40 -25.89 7.11
C ALA A 215 16.86 -26.24 6.75
N ALA A 216 17.35 -25.87 5.58
CA ALA A 216 18.71 -26.13 5.14
C ALA A 216 19.74 -25.08 5.63
N ALA A 217 19.29 -23.97 6.23
CA ALA A 217 20.14 -22.83 6.57
C ALA A 217 20.31 -22.58 8.08
N ALA A 218 19.69 -23.36 8.97
CA ALA A 218 19.79 -23.13 10.41
C ALA A 218 21.09 -23.69 11.01
N PRO A 219 21.93 -22.87 11.67
CA PRO A 219 23.04 -23.36 12.49
C PRO A 219 22.57 -23.87 13.87
N SER A 220 23.29 -24.86 14.40
CA SER A 220 23.09 -25.47 15.71
C SER A 220 23.38 -24.50 16.87
N PRO A 221 22.65 -24.56 18.01
CA PRO A 221 22.72 -23.53 19.04
C PRO A 221 23.95 -23.69 19.94
N ALA A 222 24.73 -22.62 20.06
CA ALA A 222 25.69 -22.43 21.15
C ALA A 222 25.40 -21.09 21.84
N ALA A 223 25.49 -21.13 23.17
CA ALA A 223 25.00 -20.13 24.11
C ALA A 223 25.77 -18.80 24.09
N ALA A 224 25.06 -17.70 24.37
CA ALA A 224 25.64 -16.52 25.00
C ALA A 224 24.58 -15.72 25.79
N SER A 225 24.97 -15.35 27.00
CA SER A 225 24.19 -14.68 28.03
C SER A 225 24.31 -13.15 27.99
N ALA A 226 23.43 -12.54 28.80
CA ALA A 226 23.52 -11.22 29.45
C ALA A 226 22.99 -10.01 28.67
N ALA A 227 21.81 -9.59 29.12
CA ALA A 227 21.11 -8.37 28.76
C ALA A 227 21.79 -7.13 29.38
N ALA A 228 21.81 -6.04 28.61
CA ALA A 228 22.06 -4.69 29.12
C ALA A 228 20.85 -3.82 28.80
N ALA A 229 20.26 -3.25 29.84
CA ALA A 229 19.11 -2.35 29.77
C ALA A 229 19.51 -0.99 29.16
N ALA A 230 18.69 -0.49 28.24
CA ALA A 230 18.76 0.88 27.73
C ALA A 230 17.73 1.78 28.46
N PRO A 231 18.02 3.07 28.65
CA PRO A 231 17.25 3.94 29.53
C PRO A 231 15.96 4.45 28.88
N ALA A 232 14.93 4.59 29.71
CA ALA A 232 13.65 5.16 29.34
C ALA A 232 13.78 6.67 29.04
N ALA A 233 13.47 7.06 27.81
CA ALA A 233 13.20 8.45 27.46
C ALA A 233 11.72 8.75 27.75
N ALA A 234 11.48 9.73 28.61
CA ALA A 234 10.15 10.17 29.02
C ALA A 234 9.40 10.82 27.84
N ALA A 235 8.33 10.17 27.38
CA ALA A 235 7.34 10.76 26.50
C ALA A 235 6.25 11.44 27.35
N ALA A 236 5.95 12.70 27.04
CA ALA A 236 4.81 13.42 27.60
C ALA A 236 3.51 12.71 27.19
N ALA A 237 2.64 12.44 28.17
CA ALA A 237 1.41 11.70 27.99
C ALA A 237 0.35 12.53 27.25
N ALA A 238 0.16 12.28 25.95
CA ALA A 238 -1.14 12.41 25.32
C ALA A 238 -2.02 11.24 25.80
N SER A 239 -3.32 11.45 26.03
CA SER A 239 -4.21 10.41 26.58
C SER A 239 -4.45 9.31 25.56
N SER A 240 -3.48 8.40 25.43
CA SER A 240 -3.72 7.09 24.86
C SER A 240 -4.87 6.45 25.63
N PRO A 241 -5.81 5.76 24.96
CA PRO A 241 -6.80 4.98 25.67
C PRO A 241 -6.08 4.04 26.63
N PRO A 242 -6.64 3.80 27.84
CA PRO A 242 -6.00 2.91 28.81
C PRO A 242 -5.65 1.57 28.15
N PRO A 243 -4.57 0.88 28.56
CA PRO A 243 -4.08 -0.33 27.87
C PRO A 243 -5.16 -1.39 27.60
N ALA A 244 -6.16 -1.49 28.48
CA ALA A 244 -7.31 -2.37 28.32
C ALA A 244 -8.21 -2.00 27.12
N ALA A 245 -8.43 -0.71 26.86
CA ALA A 245 -9.21 -0.23 25.72
C ALA A 245 -8.45 -0.43 24.40
N ALA A 246 -7.13 -0.22 24.38
CA ALA A 246 -6.30 -0.55 23.22
C ALA A 246 -6.31 -2.06 22.92
N ALA A 247 -6.21 -2.91 23.95
CA ALA A 247 -6.33 -4.36 23.81
C ALA A 247 -7.73 -4.80 23.33
N ALA A 248 -8.79 -4.14 23.80
CA ALA A 248 -10.15 -4.40 23.34
C ALA A 248 -10.34 -4.01 21.87
N ALA A 249 -9.85 -2.85 21.45
CA ALA A 249 -9.86 -2.41 20.05
C ALA A 249 -9.07 -3.39 19.15
N ALA A 250 -7.91 -3.84 19.61
CA ALA A 250 -7.09 -4.84 18.91
C ALA A 250 -7.84 -6.17 18.73
N ALA A 251 -8.49 -6.67 19.79
CA ALA A 251 -9.27 -7.90 19.75
C ALA A 251 -10.51 -7.78 18.86
N ALA A 252 -11.20 -6.65 18.91
CA ALA A 252 -12.37 -6.41 18.08
C ALA A 252 -12.00 -6.30 16.59
N ALA A 253 -10.93 -5.59 16.26
CA ALA A 253 -10.43 -5.53 14.88
C ALA A 253 -9.86 -6.89 14.39
N ALA A 254 -9.29 -7.72 15.28
CA ALA A 254 -8.85 -9.07 14.91
C ALA A 254 -10.03 -10.01 14.64
N ALA A 255 -11.18 -9.77 15.29
CA ALA A 255 -12.44 -10.49 15.08
C ALA A 255 -13.28 -9.93 13.92
N ALA A 256 -12.84 -8.85 13.28
CA ALA A 256 -13.56 -8.23 12.19
C ALA A 256 -13.73 -9.20 11.00
N PRO A 257 -14.84 -9.11 10.24
CA PRO A 257 -14.98 -9.85 9.00
C PRO A 257 -13.81 -9.54 8.07
N ARG A 258 -13.04 -10.56 7.71
CA ARG A 258 -11.93 -10.41 6.75
C ARG A 258 -12.51 -10.26 5.36
N LEU A 259 -11.83 -9.52 4.48
CA LEU A 259 -12.18 -9.57 3.07
C LEU A 259 -12.02 -11.01 2.55
N SER A 260 -12.77 -11.32 1.49
CA SER A 260 -12.64 -12.57 0.77
C SER A 260 -11.18 -12.81 0.35
N ASP A 261 -10.76 -14.08 0.26
CA ASP A 261 -9.41 -14.38 -0.24
C ASP A 261 -9.17 -13.78 -1.63
N ALA A 262 -10.21 -13.73 -2.47
CA ALA A 262 -10.16 -13.12 -3.80
C ALA A 262 -9.81 -11.61 -3.73
N ASP A 263 -10.38 -10.86 -2.79
CA ASP A 263 -10.16 -9.42 -2.62
C ASP A 263 -8.83 -9.06 -1.94
N ARG A 264 -8.17 -10.04 -1.29
CA ARG A 264 -6.86 -9.88 -0.64
C ARG A 264 -5.67 -10.28 -1.50
N ARG A 265 -5.92 -10.90 -2.67
CA ARG A 265 -4.85 -11.32 -3.59
C ARG A 265 -4.06 -10.12 -4.10
N HIS A 266 -2.76 -10.27 -4.10
CA HIS A 266 -1.83 -9.39 -4.79
C HIS A 266 -1.99 -9.54 -6.30
N TRP A 267 -1.65 -8.50 -7.08
CA TRP A 267 -1.73 -8.54 -8.54
C TRP A 267 -0.96 -9.72 -9.16
N CYS A 268 0.22 -10.03 -8.60
CA CYS A 268 1.04 -11.14 -9.08
C CYS A 268 0.40 -12.53 -8.85
N GLU A 269 -0.57 -12.65 -7.94
CA GLU A 269 -1.31 -13.89 -7.67
C GLU A 269 -2.53 -14.06 -8.60
N LEU A 270 -2.92 -13.02 -9.34
CA LEU A 270 -4.01 -13.10 -10.32
C LEU A 270 -3.53 -13.80 -11.60
N THR A 271 -4.41 -14.63 -12.17
CA THR A 271 -4.27 -15.18 -13.52
C THR A 271 -4.35 -14.07 -14.57
N ALA A 272 -3.88 -14.34 -15.79
CA ALA A 272 -3.98 -13.37 -16.89
C ALA A 272 -5.43 -12.93 -17.17
N ALA A 273 -6.36 -13.87 -17.10
CA ALA A 273 -7.79 -13.64 -17.25
C ALA A 273 -8.34 -12.70 -16.15
N GLU A 274 -7.99 -12.95 -14.89
CA GLU A 274 -8.40 -12.09 -13.78
C GLU A 274 -7.79 -10.70 -13.87
N ARG A 275 -6.53 -10.57 -14.31
CA ARG A 275 -5.87 -9.27 -14.55
C ARG A 275 -6.56 -8.47 -15.65
N ALA A 276 -6.97 -9.14 -16.73
CA ALA A 276 -7.69 -8.49 -17.83
C ALA A 276 -9.10 -8.02 -17.41
N ALA A 277 -9.71 -8.72 -16.45
CA ALA A 277 -11.02 -8.41 -15.88
C ALA A 277 -10.98 -7.40 -14.72
N ALA A 278 -9.83 -7.23 -14.07
CA ALA A 278 -9.68 -6.37 -12.90
C ALA A 278 -9.74 -4.87 -13.29
N PRO A 279 -10.65 -4.07 -12.70
CA PRO A 279 -10.63 -2.62 -12.91
C PRO A 279 -9.40 -2.01 -12.25
N VAL A 280 -8.56 -1.34 -13.05
CA VAL A 280 -7.41 -0.56 -12.60
C VAL A 280 -7.60 0.90 -12.98
N PHE A 281 -7.38 1.81 -12.03
CA PHE A 281 -7.57 3.24 -12.29
C PHE A 281 -6.44 4.12 -11.76
N ILE A 282 -6.19 5.23 -12.45
CA ILE A 282 -5.60 6.45 -11.87
C ILE A 282 -6.70 7.49 -11.66
N SER A 283 -6.51 8.45 -10.74
CA SER A 283 -7.46 9.57 -10.59
C SER A 283 -6.80 10.91 -10.89
N LEU A 284 -7.52 11.77 -11.61
CA LEU A 284 -7.03 13.09 -12.03
C LEU A 284 -7.95 14.20 -11.50
N GLY A 285 -7.37 15.14 -10.77
CA GLY A 285 -8.07 16.25 -10.14
C GLY A 285 -8.68 15.90 -8.77
N GLY A 286 -9.22 16.93 -8.11
CA GLY A 286 -9.72 16.87 -6.75
C GLY A 286 -8.73 17.43 -5.72
N GLY A 287 -9.10 17.31 -4.45
CA GLY A 287 -8.25 17.68 -3.32
C GLY A 287 -7.31 16.53 -2.92
N HIS A 288 -6.48 16.81 -1.91
CA HIS A 288 -5.44 15.91 -1.41
C HIS A 288 -5.96 14.54 -0.94
N TYR A 289 -7.17 14.43 -0.40
CA TYR A 289 -7.72 13.16 0.10
C TYR A 289 -8.46 12.30 -0.96
N ALA A 290 -8.47 12.72 -2.23
CA ALA A 290 -9.01 11.97 -3.37
C ALA A 290 -10.32 11.15 -3.09
N PRO A 291 -11.41 11.75 -2.59
CA PRO A 291 -12.58 11.01 -2.11
C PRO A 291 -13.24 10.12 -3.18
N LYS A 292 -13.27 10.58 -4.45
CA LYS A 292 -13.80 9.79 -5.57
C LYS A 292 -12.96 8.55 -5.88
N ALA A 293 -11.65 8.64 -5.71
CA ALA A 293 -10.74 7.50 -5.84
C ALA A 293 -11.01 6.50 -4.71
N GLY A 294 -11.17 6.99 -3.48
CA GLY A 294 -11.54 6.17 -2.33
C GLY A 294 -12.86 5.43 -2.54
N ASP A 295 -13.90 6.11 -3.01
CA ASP A 295 -15.21 5.53 -3.31
C ASP A 295 -15.16 4.39 -4.34
N LEU A 296 -14.29 4.52 -5.34
CA LEU A 296 -14.09 3.49 -6.35
C LEU A 296 -13.25 2.32 -5.80
N ALA A 297 -12.16 2.60 -5.09
CA ALA A 297 -11.29 1.57 -4.50
C ALA A 297 -11.99 0.72 -3.42
N ARG A 298 -13.03 1.26 -2.77
CA ARG A 298 -13.88 0.49 -1.84
C ARG A 298 -14.70 -0.61 -2.52
N LYS A 299 -14.75 -0.67 -3.85
CA LYS A 299 -15.45 -1.74 -4.58
C LYS A 299 -14.57 -3.00 -4.65
N PRO A 300 -15.17 -4.20 -4.45
CA PRO A 300 -14.44 -5.47 -4.60
C PRO A 300 -13.74 -5.60 -5.95
N GLY A 301 -12.58 -6.25 -5.96
CA GLY A 301 -11.79 -6.50 -7.17
C GLY A 301 -11.13 -5.27 -7.84
N VAL A 302 -11.36 -4.05 -7.35
CA VAL A 302 -10.72 -2.84 -7.88
C VAL A 302 -9.30 -2.70 -7.38
N PHE A 303 -8.41 -2.26 -8.26
CA PHE A 303 -7.03 -1.86 -7.99
C PHE A 303 -6.84 -0.37 -8.28
N ALA A 304 -6.01 0.28 -7.45
CA ALA A 304 -5.73 1.71 -7.54
C ALA A 304 -4.27 1.94 -7.94
N GLY A 305 -4.06 2.85 -8.90
CA GLY A 305 -2.77 3.42 -9.23
C GLY A 305 -2.57 4.78 -8.56
N HIS A 306 -1.86 5.68 -9.24
CA HIS A 306 -1.61 7.03 -8.76
C HIS A 306 -2.86 7.93 -8.74
N MET A 307 -2.85 8.89 -7.79
CA MET A 307 -3.87 9.92 -7.67
C MET A 307 -3.22 11.30 -7.79
N LEU A 308 -3.52 12.04 -8.85
CA LEU A 308 -2.98 13.38 -9.09
C LEU A 308 -4.02 14.43 -8.70
N ALA A 309 -3.74 15.19 -7.63
CA ALA A 309 -4.61 16.29 -7.17
C ALA A 309 -4.56 17.49 -8.13
N ASN A 310 -5.44 18.48 -7.92
CA ASN A 310 -5.46 19.72 -8.72
C ASN A 310 -4.10 20.44 -8.77
N TYR A 311 -3.35 20.46 -7.67
CA TYR A 311 -2.05 21.12 -7.61
C TYR A 311 -0.96 20.42 -8.43
N ALA A 312 -1.19 19.19 -8.88
CA ALA A 312 -0.28 18.49 -9.81
C ALA A 312 -0.43 18.99 -11.26
N PHE A 313 -1.43 19.84 -11.55
CA PHE A 313 -1.71 20.37 -12.88
C PHE A 313 -1.32 21.85 -13.00
N ASP A 314 -0.07 22.09 -13.36
CA ASP A 314 0.50 23.40 -13.66
C ASP A 314 0.22 23.83 -15.11
N TRP A 315 -0.96 24.41 -15.35
CA TRP A 315 -1.52 24.74 -16.67
C TRP A 315 -0.79 25.84 -17.50
N GLY A 316 0.50 26.09 -17.30
CA GLY A 316 1.28 27.12 -18.00
C GLY A 316 2.25 26.58 -19.05
N GLU A 317 2.84 27.47 -19.85
CA GLU A 317 4.01 27.13 -20.68
C GLU A 317 5.16 26.65 -19.80
N GLY A 318 5.75 25.51 -20.14
CA GLY A 318 6.75 24.84 -19.29
C GLY A 318 6.15 24.01 -18.14
N GLY A 319 4.82 23.93 -18.02
CA GLY A 319 4.13 23.10 -17.04
C GLY A 319 4.39 21.60 -17.23
N GLY A 320 4.65 20.92 -16.13
CA GLY A 320 4.97 19.50 -16.05
C GLY A 320 3.77 18.54 -16.02
N TRP A 321 2.52 19.03 -16.03
CA TRP A 321 1.34 18.18 -15.83
C TRP A 321 1.18 17.03 -16.85
N ARG A 322 1.56 17.25 -18.11
CA ARG A 322 1.53 16.18 -19.13
C ARG A 322 2.50 15.06 -18.76
N THR A 323 3.70 15.42 -18.32
CA THR A 323 4.71 14.49 -17.81
C THR A 323 4.22 13.79 -16.55
N ALA A 324 3.59 14.51 -15.63
CA ALA A 324 3.00 13.95 -14.42
C ALA A 324 1.97 12.85 -14.72
N VAL A 325 1.04 13.11 -15.66
CA VAL A 325 0.04 12.12 -16.08
C VAL A 325 0.69 10.94 -16.79
N ALA A 326 1.65 11.20 -17.70
CA ALA A 326 2.35 10.14 -18.43
C ALA A 326 3.15 9.22 -17.50
N GLU A 327 3.89 9.78 -16.55
CA GLU A 327 4.63 9.04 -15.51
C GLU A 327 3.66 8.18 -14.70
N ALA A 328 2.59 8.77 -14.15
CA ALA A 328 1.58 8.07 -13.37
C ALA A 328 0.96 6.88 -14.15
N VAL A 329 0.66 7.06 -15.43
CA VAL A 329 0.16 5.98 -16.31
C VAL A 329 1.22 4.88 -16.49
N ALA A 330 2.45 5.26 -16.82
CA ALA A 330 3.53 4.33 -17.11
C ALA A 330 3.85 3.44 -15.90
N VAL A 331 4.04 4.03 -14.72
CA VAL A 331 4.43 3.27 -13.52
C VAL A 331 3.25 2.48 -12.94
N THR A 332 2.01 2.95 -13.12
CA THR A 332 0.80 2.15 -12.80
C THR A 332 0.74 0.88 -13.65
N ARG A 333 0.99 0.99 -14.97
CA ARG A 333 1.08 -0.18 -15.87
C ARG A 333 2.23 -1.11 -15.53
N SER A 334 3.35 -0.57 -15.03
CA SER A 334 4.50 -1.36 -14.56
C SER A 334 4.17 -2.19 -13.30
N ALA A 335 3.48 -1.58 -12.31
CA ALA A 335 3.04 -2.29 -11.11
C ALA A 335 1.97 -3.35 -11.41
N MET A 336 1.13 -3.09 -12.41
CA MET A 336 -0.01 -3.94 -12.77
C MET A 336 0.04 -4.32 -14.26
N PRO A 337 1.00 -5.15 -14.68
CA PRO A 337 1.19 -5.51 -16.08
C PRO A 337 -0.02 -6.28 -16.61
N GLY A 338 -0.43 -5.93 -17.84
CA GLY A 338 -1.63 -6.48 -18.48
C GLY A 338 -2.94 -5.83 -18.03
N CYS A 339 -2.91 -4.79 -17.18
CA CYS A 339 -4.11 -4.10 -16.78
C CYS A 339 -4.78 -3.31 -17.92
N ARG A 340 -6.10 -3.19 -17.83
CA ARG A 340 -6.87 -2.23 -18.62
C ARG A 340 -7.07 -0.97 -17.79
N LEU A 341 -6.18 0.00 -18.00
CA LEU A 341 -6.16 1.23 -17.22
C LEU A 341 -7.25 2.22 -17.65
N ALA A 342 -8.00 2.74 -16.67
CA ALA A 342 -8.87 3.90 -16.83
C ALA A 342 -8.38 5.10 -16.01
N ALA A 343 -8.69 6.31 -16.46
CA ALA A 343 -8.50 7.53 -15.69
C ALA A 343 -9.86 8.02 -15.18
N LEU A 344 -10.02 8.04 -13.85
CA LEU A 344 -11.16 8.66 -13.19
C LEU A 344 -10.91 10.17 -13.07
N VAL A 345 -11.55 10.95 -13.94
CA VAL A 345 -11.35 12.40 -14.03
C VAL A 345 -12.40 13.14 -13.21
N ASP A 346 -11.98 14.02 -12.30
CA ASP A 346 -12.89 14.91 -11.62
C ASP A 346 -13.41 16.00 -12.58
N LYS A 347 -14.66 15.82 -13.04
CA LYS A 347 -15.35 16.75 -13.94
C LYS A 347 -15.34 18.22 -13.47
N LYS A 348 -15.29 18.47 -12.15
CA LYS A 348 -15.32 19.80 -11.54
C LYS A 348 -13.93 20.37 -11.27
N ALA A 349 -12.87 19.58 -11.40
CA ALA A 349 -11.49 20.02 -11.18
C ALA A 349 -10.97 20.95 -12.29
N PHE A 350 -11.48 20.79 -13.51
CA PHE A 350 -10.89 21.39 -14.71
C PHE A 350 -11.89 22.21 -15.54
N LYS A 351 -11.41 23.30 -16.14
CA LYS A 351 -12.14 24.08 -17.15
C LYS A 351 -12.38 23.24 -18.42
N ALA A 352 -13.32 23.66 -19.26
CA ALA A 352 -13.68 22.92 -20.47
C ALA A 352 -12.49 22.70 -21.44
N ALA A 353 -11.63 23.70 -21.62
CA ALA A 353 -10.43 23.58 -22.46
C ALA A 353 -9.41 22.58 -21.85
N GLN A 354 -9.11 22.74 -20.57
CA GLN A 354 -8.23 21.84 -19.81
C GLN A 354 -8.69 20.39 -19.88
N LYS A 355 -10.00 20.13 -19.76
CA LYS A 355 -10.54 18.76 -19.90
C LYS A 355 -10.26 18.16 -21.28
N ARG A 356 -10.42 18.92 -22.36
CA ARG A 356 -10.12 18.45 -23.70
C ARG A 356 -8.63 18.10 -23.86
N GLU A 357 -7.75 18.87 -23.22
CA GLU A 357 -6.31 18.57 -23.23
C GLU A 357 -5.97 17.31 -22.43
N VAL A 358 -6.60 17.11 -21.26
CA VAL A 358 -6.46 15.86 -20.48
C VAL A 358 -6.99 14.67 -21.29
N GLU A 359 -8.17 14.79 -21.90
CA GLU A 359 -8.78 13.75 -22.72
C GLU A 359 -7.87 13.40 -23.92
N SER A 360 -7.34 14.40 -24.62
CA SER A 360 -6.38 14.20 -25.72
C SER A 360 -5.14 13.43 -25.27
N LEU A 361 -4.53 13.81 -24.15
CA LEU A 361 -3.35 13.11 -23.63
C LEU A 361 -3.69 11.67 -23.24
N LEU A 362 -4.84 11.43 -22.61
CA LEU A 362 -5.25 10.09 -22.22
C LEU A 362 -5.54 9.20 -23.43
N GLU A 363 -6.11 9.76 -24.49
CA GLU A 363 -6.28 9.08 -25.78
C GLU A 363 -4.92 8.71 -26.40
N GLU A 364 -3.96 9.65 -26.44
CA GLU A 364 -2.58 9.40 -26.88
C GLU A 364 -1.92 8.25 -26.09
N LEU A 365 -2.19 8.16 -24.78
CA LEU A 365 -1.66 7.13 -23.89
C LEU A 365 -2.47 5.81 -23.90
N ALA A 366 -3.52 5.72 -24.72
CA ALA A 366 -4.47 4.61 -24.76
C ALA A 366 -5.09 4.30 -23.38
N VAL A 367 -5.48 5.35 -22.64
CA VAL A 367 -6.13 5.27 -21.34
C VAL A 367 -7.58 5.70 -21.49
N ARG A 368 -8.49 4.85 -20.99
CA ARG A 368 -9.92 5.14 -21.06
C ARG A 368 -10.28 6.26 -20.09
N VAL A 369 -11.01 7.28 -20.56
CA VAL A 369 -11.51 8.36 -19.70
C VAL A 369 -12.84 7.97 -19.09
N GLU A 370 -12.97 8.12 -17.77
CA GLU A 370 -14.22 7.95 -17.06
C GLU A 370 -14.46 9.08 -16.05
N TYR A 371 -15.69 9.56 -15.99
CA TYR A 371 -16.08 10.64 -15.07
C TYR A 371 -16.83 10.12 -13.83
N LYS A 372 -17.21 8.85 -13.86
CA LYS A 372 -18.00 8.17 -12.83
C LYS A 372 -17.40 6.79 -12.58
N ARG A 373 -17.44 6.35 -11.32
CA ARG A 373 -16.92 5.04 -10.90
C ARG A 373 -17.61 3.88 -11.63
N GLU A 374 -18.89 4.02 -11.93
CA GLU A 374 -19.68 2.97 -12.61
C GLU A 374 -19.13 2.69 -14.01
N GLY A 375 -18.63 3.72 -14.70
CA GLY A 375 -18.02 3.57 -16.03
C GLY A 375 -16.71 2.77 -15.99
N VAL A 376 -15.86 3.01 -14.99
CA VAL A 376 -14.62 2.24 -14.79
C VAL A 376 -14.92 0.76 -14.59
N ILE A 377 -15.89 0.44 -13.73
CA ILE A 377 -16.27 -0.94 -13.43
C ILE A 377 -16.93 -1.61 -14.64
N ALA A 378 -17.86 -0.92 -15.30
CA ALA A 378 -18.55 -1.45 -16.47
C ALA A 378 -17.59 -1.76 -17.62
N ALA A 379 -16.58 -0.91 -17.85
CA ALA A 379 -15.57 -1.12 -18.87
C ALA A 379 -14.73 -2.37 -18.62
N ALA A 380 -14.32 -2.60 -17.37
CA ALA A 380 -13.57 -3.79 -16.98
C ALA A 380 -14.40 -5.07 -17.14
N LYS A 381 -15.69 -5.04 -16.79
CA LYS A 381 -16.60 -6.18 -16.99
C LYS A 381 -16.83 -6.50 -18.47
N ALA A 382 -17.10 -5.48 -19.29
CA ALA A 382 -17.31 -5.66 -20.73
C ALA A 382 -16.06 -6.26 -21.41
N ALA A 383 -14.88 -5.83 -20.97
CA ALA A 383 -13.60 -6.38 -21.40
C ALA A 383 -13.43 -7.87 -21.06
N ALA A 384 -13.72 -8.25 -19.81
CA ALA A 384 -13.65 -9.64 -19.36
C ALA A 384 -14.57 -10.56 -20.19
N ASN A 385 -15.77 -10.07 -20.52
CA ASN A 385 -16.73 -10.82 -21.34
C ASN A 385 -16.23 -11.00 -22.78
N ALA A 386 -15.64 -9.97 -23.38
CA ALA A 386 -15.10 -10.03 -24.75
C ALA A 386 -13.93 -11.02 -24.89
N GLU A 387 -13.17 -11.26 -23.82
CA GLU A 387 -12.06 -12.23 -23.79
C GLU A 387 -12.51 -13.64 -23.33
N GLY A 388 -13.80 -13.88 -23.12
CA GLY A 388 -14.33 -15.17 -22.70
C GLY A 388 -14.04 -15.53 -21.24
N VAL A 389 -13.64 -14.55 -20.42
CA VAL A 389 -13.30 -14.71 -18.99
C VAL A 389 -14.53 -14.55 -18.09
N GLY A 390 -15.55 -13.82 -18.53
CA GLY A 390 -16.73 -13.48 -17.73
C GLY A 390 -17.66 -14.62 -17.33
N ASP A 391 -17.47 -15.83 -17.88
CA ASP A 391 -18.46 -16.92 -17.82
C ASP A 391 -18.05 -18.12 -16.94
N ALA A 392 -17.05 -17.96 -16.07
CA ALA A 392 -16.68 -19.05 -15.15
C ALA A 392 -17.72 -19.29 -14.04
N GLU A 393 -18.41 -18.26 -13.55
CA GLU A 393 -19.50 -18.42 -12.57
C GLU A 393 -20.83 -18.82 -13.24
N THR A 394 -21.15 -18.29 -14.43
CA THR A 394 -22.42 -18.60 -15.13
C THR A 394 -22.47 -20.07 -15.59
N ARG A 395 -21.36 -20.64 -16.05
CA ARG A 395 -21.31 -22.02 -16.56
C ARG A 395 -21.45 -23.08 -15.45
N VAL A 396 -21.10 -22.76 -14.21
CA VAL A 396 -21.31 -23.67 -13.07
C VAL A 396 -22.79 -23.70 -12.67
N VAL A 397 -23.50 -22.57 -12.78
CA VAL A 397 -24.94 -22.48 -12.47
C VAL A 397 -25.79 -23.11 -13.58
N GLU A 398 -25.44 -22.93 -14.85
CA GLU A 398 -26.16 -23.55 -15.98
C GLU A 398 -25.90 -25.06 -16.09
N ALA A 399 -24.69 -25.54 -15.77
CA ALA A 399 -24.41 -26.98 -15.73
C ALA A 399 -25.13 -27.70 -14.57
N ALA A 400 -25.35 -27.01 -13.45
CA ALA A 400 -26.16 -27.54 -12.35
C ALA A 400 -27.66 -27.57 -12.66
N ALA A 401 -28.17 -26.58 -13.41
CA ALA A 401 -29.56 -26.53 -13.84
C ALA A 401 -29.90 -27.52 -14.97
N ALA A 402 -28.92 -27.89 -15.80
CA ALA A 402 -29.08 -28.90 -16.85
C ALA A 402 -28.94 -30.35 -16.34
N ALA A 403 -28.54 -30.53 -15.07
CA ALA A 403 -28.39 -31.84 -14.41
C ALA A 403 -29.52 -32.16 -13.40
N THR A 404 -30.56 -31.34 -13.37
CA THR A 404 -31.85 -31.56 -12.67
C THR A 404 -32.98 -31.54 -13.68
#